data_AF-A0A1X7LD51-F1
#
_entry.id   AF-A0A1X7LD51-F1
#
_cell.length_a   1.000
_cell.length_b   1.000
_cell.length_c   1.000
_cell.angle_alpha   90.00
_cell.angle_beta   90.00
_cell.angle_gamma   90.00
#
_symmetry.space_group_name_H-M   'P 1'
#
loop_
_entity.id
_entity.type
_entity.pdbx_description
1 polymer ?
#
loop_
_entity_poly.entity_id
_entity_poly.type
_entity_poly.pdbx_seq_one_letter_code
_entity_poly.pdbx_strand_id
1 'polypeptide(L)'
;RYFLMDEGRYDDSRLQMPRNLVAALIRMENSRSHQDLRLVIRELIDWLQLPEHTKIRRSFTVFLRGVLLPKRIPDKDFSTYEDLLEVDTMLAEKVRDWTRAWEKEGLRKGIHRGRREGLERGLQRGIKQGKQEGRQEGRQQGKQEGRQEGVIQAVIKMLEKNTDPQTISNLLDLPLEKVKDISDNREVYAAELES
;
A
#
# COMPACT_ATOMS: atom_id res chain seq x y z
N ARG A 1 34.86 -28.28 -8.01
CA ARG A 1 34.91 -27.76 -6.63
C ARG A 1 34.68 -26.27 -6.72
N TYR A 2 33.47 -25.78 -6.44
CA TYR A 2 33.15 -24.35 -6.55
C TYR A 2 33.36 -23.70 -5.17
N PHE A 3 34.18 -22.66 -5.12
CA PHE A 3 34.31 -21.82 -3.93
C PHE A 3 33.19 -20.77 -3.99
N LEU A 4 32.24 -20.87 -3.07
CA LEU A 4 31.25 -19.82 -2.83
C LEU A 4 32.00 -18.67 -2.15
N MET A 5 32.39 -17.64 -2.91
CA MET A 5 32.88 -16.40 -2.33
C MET A 5 31.68 -15.51 -2.02
N ASP A 6 31.41 -15.33 -0.74
CA ASP A 6 30.43 -14.37 -0.22
C ASP A 6 31.11 -13.00 -0.14
N GLU A 7 30.81 -12.11 -1.09
CA GLU A 7 31.44 -10.78 -1.25
C GLU A 7 31.28 -9.86 -0.02
N GLY A 8 30.40 -10.21 0.94
CA GLY A 8 30.12 -9.41 2.13
C GLY A 8 30.76 -9.89 3.44
N ARG A 9 31.45 -11.04 3.47
CA ARG A 9 32.07 -11.60 4.68
C ARG A 9 33.59 -11.59 4.58
N TYR A 10 34.21 -10.59 5.17
CA TYR A 10 35.66 -10.56 5.40
C TYR A 10 35.96 -10.33 6.89
N ASP A 11 37.06 -10.93 7.34
CA ASP A 11 37.57 -10.85 8.70
C ASP A 11 38.34 -9.53 8.85
N ASP A 12 37.87 -8.64 9.74
CA ASP A 12 38.49 -7.34 10.00
C ASP A 12 39.99 -7.44 10.34
N SER A 13 40.45 -8.59 10.87
CA SER A 13 41.85 -8.85 11.18
C SER A 13 42.76 -8.95 9.95
N ARG A 14 42.22 -9.32 8.77
CA ARG A 14 42.99 -9.44 7.51
C ARG A 14 43.08 -8.14 6.71
N LEU A 15 42.25 -7.15 7.02
CA LEU A 15 42.28 -5.82 6.40
C LEU A 15 43.21 -4.83 7.13
N GLN A 16 43.79 -5.21 8.27
CA GLN A 16 44.77 -4.41 9.03
C GLN A 16 46.19 -4.48 8.47
N MET A 17 46.36 -4.61 7.14
CA MET A 17 47.66 -4.34 6.54
C MET A 17 47.82 -2.82 6.35
N PRO A 18 48.86 -2.19 6.92
CA PRO A 18 49.09 -0.76 6.72
C PRO A 18 49.29 -0.49 5.22
N ARG A 19 48.46 0.39 4.64
CA ARG A 19 48.51 0.87 3.25
C ARG A 19 48.18 -0.17 2.16
N ASN A 20 47.07 -0.89 2.30
CA ASN A 20 46.56 -1.77 1.24
C ASN A 20 45.42 -1.11 0.43
N LEU A 21 45.67 -0.82 -0.87
CA LEU A 21 44.71 -0.16 -1.76
C LEU A 21 43.51 -1.04 -2.11
N VAL A 22 43.67 -2.36 -2.17
CA VAL A 22 42.57 -3.31 -2.39
C VAL A 22 41.67 -3.34 -1.16
N ALA A 23 42.25 -3.34 0.03
CA ALA A 23 41.50 -3.23 1.28
C ALA A 23 40.71 -1.92 1.35
N ALA A 24 41.30 -0.80 0.93
CA ALA A 24 40.61 0.48 0.85
C ALA A 24 39.42 0.42 -0.12
N LEU A 25 39.58 -0.16 -1.31
CA LEU A 25 38.49 -0.33 -2.27
C LEU A 25 37.32 -1.14 -1.69
N ILE A 26 37.61 -2.30 -1.10
CA ILE A 26 36.60 -3.17 -0.48
C ILE A 26 35.89 -2.45 0.67
N ARG A 27 36.64 -1.74 1.53
CA ARG A 27 36.06 -0.96 2.63
C ARG A 27 35.17 0.18 2.12
N MET A 28 35.52 0.82 1.01
CA MET A 28 34.66 1.84 0.39
C MET A 28 33.37 1.27 -0.18
N GLU A 29 33.43 0.15 -0.90
CA GLU A 29 32.24 -0.49 -1.49
C GLU A 29 31.23 -0.95 -0.44
N ASN A 30 31.74 -1.45 0.69
CA ASN A 30 30.93 -2.00 1.78
C ASN A 30 30.66 -1.01 2.92
N SER A 31 31.14 0.22 2.83
CA SER A 31 30.91 1.25 3.85
C SER A 31 29.40 1.48 4.04
N ARG A 32 28.90 1.42 5.28
CA ARG A 32 27.45 1.50 5.55
C ARG A 32 26.96 2.93 5.70
N SER A 33 27.87 3.85 6.02
CA SER A 33 27.58 5.26 6.17
C SER A 33 28.52 6.14 5.35
N HIS A 34 28.12 7.38 5.13
CA HIS A 34 29.00 8.39 4.56
C HIS A 34 30.19 8.70 5.46
N GLN A 35 30.09 8.48 6.78
CA GLN A 35 31.22 8.63 7.70
C GLN A 35 32.26 7.53 7.46
N ASP A 36 31.83 6.29 7.32
CA ASP A 36 32.70 5.15 7.01
C ASP A 36 33.46 5.37 5.70
N LEU A 37 32.75 5.81 4.65
CA LEU A 37 33.36 6.12 3.35
C LEU A 37 34.42 7.22 3.47
N ARG A 38 34.11 8.29 4.21
CA ARG A 38 35.04 9.40 4.44
C ARG A 38 36.29 8.99 5.19
N LEU A 39 36.19 8.08 6.17
CA LEU A 39 37.37 7.56 6.86
C LEU A 39 38.33 6.91 5.87
N VAL A 40 37.82 6.07 4.97
CA VAL A 40 38.67 5.43 3.95
C VAL A 40 39.25 6.42 2.95
N ILE A 41 38.47 7.43 2.53
CA ILE A 41 38.96 8.48 1.62
C ILE A 41 40.08 9.28 2.28
N ARG A 42 39.96 9.65 3.55
CA ARG A 42 41.01 10.37 4.29
C ARG A 42 42.27 9.53 4.45
N GLU A 43 42.14 8.25 4.77
CA GLU A 43 43.28 7.32 4.78
C GLU A 43 43.98 7.28 3.41
N LEU A 44 43.22 7.23 2.31
CA LEU A 44 43.78 7.28 0.95
C LEU A 44 44.46 8.62 0.64
N ILE A 45 43.89 9.74 1.06
CA ILE A 45 44.53 11.06 0.93
C ILE A 45 45.87 11.06 1.64
N ASP A 46 45.95 10.52 2.86
CA ASP A 46 47.17 10.45 3.66
C ASP A 46 48.22 9.48 3.09
N TRP A 47 47.80 8.33 2.57
CA TRP A 47 48.72 7.34 2.01
C TRP A 47 49.27 7.74 0.65
N LEU A 48 48.49 8.50 -0.12
CA LEU A 48 48.80 8.83 -1.51
C LEU A 48 49.30 10.26 -1.69
N GLN A 49 49.88 10.90 -0.67
CA GLN A 49 50.37 12.29 -0.76
C GLN A 49 51.53 12.48 -1.74
N LEU A 50 52.36 11.45 -1.96
CA LEU A 50 53.55 11.55 -2.83
C LEU A 50 53.18 11.83 -4.30
N PRO A 51 53.99 12.62 -5.04
CA PRO A 51 53.72 12.95 -6.45
C PRO A 51 53.59 11.73 -7.38
N GLU A 52 54.33 10.66 -7.11
CA GLU A 52 54.28 9.39 -7.85
C GLU A 52 52.91 8.69 -7.80
N HIS A 53 52.11 8.96 -6.77
CA HIS A 53 50.78 8.36 -6.59
C HIS A 53 49.65 9.09 -7.32
N THR A 54 49.96 10.10 -8.14
CA THR A 54 48.96 10.93 -8.84
C THR A 54 48.02 10.09 -9.71
N LYS A 55 48.53 9.08 -10.41
CA LYS A 55 47.69 8.18 -11.23
C LYS A 55 46.71 7.39 -10.37
N ILE A 56 47.16 6.89 -9.22
CA ILE A 56 46.32 6.10 -8.30
C ILE A 56 45.24 6.97 -7.67
N ARG A 57 45.58 8.18 -7.20
CA ARG A 57 44.58 9.14 -6.69
C ARG A 57 43.50 9.40 -7.72
N ARG A 58 43.89 9.67 -8.98
CA ARG A 58 42.95 9.90 -10.08
C ARG A 58 42.04 8.70 -10.34
N SER A 59 42.57 7.47 -10.31
CA SER A 59 41.75 6.25 -10.47
C SER A 59 40.69 6.13 -9.38
N PHE A 60 41.03 6.41 -8.12
CA PHE A 60 40.05 6.41 -7.04
C PHE A 60 39.03 7.53 -7.17
N THR A 61 39.43 8.74 -7.55
CA THR A 61 38.48 9.83 -7.83
C THR A 61 37.48 9.42 -8.91
N VAL A 62 37.97 8.88 -10.04
CA VAL A 62 37.13 8.45 -11.16
C VAL A 62 36.16 7.34 -10.73
N PHE A 63 36.63 6.37 -9.96
CA PHE A 63 35.78 5.31 -9.40
C PHE A 63 34.70 5.87 -8.47
N LEU A 64 35.06 6.77 -7.56
CA LEU A 64 34.11 7.38 -6.61
C LEU A 64 33.01 8.14 -7.36
N ARG A 65 33.38 9.04 -8.27
CA ARG A 65 32.40 9.89 -8.97
C ARG A 65 31.61 9.16 -10.06
N GLY A 66 32.21 8.15 -10.69
CA GLY A 66 31.62 7.45 -11.84
C GLY A 66 30.83 6.19 -11.50
N VAL A 67 31.16 5.54 -10.37
CA VAL A 67 30.59 4.23 -10.02
C VAL A 67 29.98 4.25 -8.63
N LEU A 68 30.77 4.55 -7.59
CA LEU A 68 30.34 4.37 -6.21
C LEU A 68 29.24 5.36 -5.80
N LEU A 69 29.48 6.66 -6.01
CA LEU A 69 28.55 7.71 -5.59
C LEU A 69 27.24 7.72 -6.39
N PRO A 70 27.22 7.58 -7.72
CA PRO A 70 25.97 7.47 -8.49
C PRO A 70 25.11 6.28 -8.07
N LYS A 71 25.72 5.15 -7.69
CA LYS A 71 24.98 3.95 -7.22
C LYS A 71 24.32 4.19 -5.85
N ARG A 72 24.94 4.98 -4.97
CA ARG A 72 24.43 5.25 -3.61
C ARG A 72 23.52 6.46 -3.51
N ILE A 73 23.80 7.47 -4.30
CA ILE A 73 23.05 8.73 -4.34
C ILE A 73 22.64 8.99 -5.81
N PRO A 74 21.64 8.25 -6.30
CA PRO A 74 20.97 8.52 -7.57
C PRO A 74 20.57 9.98 -7.75
N ASP A 75 20.48 10.40 -9.01
CA ASP A 75 20.01 11.72 -9.44
C ASP A 75 20.86 12.90 -8.94
N LYS A 76 22.12 12.63 -8.58
CA LYS A 76 23.13 13.65 -8.28
C LYS A 76 24.29 13.55 -9.26
N ASP A 77 24.77 14.73 -9.67
CA ASP A 77 25.95 14.84 -10.50
C ASP A 77 27.20 15.00 -9.62
N PHE A 78 28.21 14.18 -9.93
CA PHE A 78 29.52 14.15 -9.28
C PHE A 78 30.65 14.48 -10.26
N SER A 79 30.34 14.87 -11.50
CA SER A 79 31.31 15.15 -12.56
C SER A 79 32.28 16.28 -12.21
N THR A 80 31.87 17.21 -11.33
CA THR A 80 32.66 18.40 -10.97
C THR A 80 33.81 18.12 -10.00
N TYR A 81 33.89 16.93 -9.39
CA TYR A 81 34.91 16.60 -8.40
C TYR A 81 36.05 15.83 -9.07
N GLU A 82 37.26 16.40 -9.06
CA GLU A 82 38.44 15.89 -9.78
C GLU A 82 39.51 15.31 -8.84
N ASP A 83 39.40 15.54 -7.53
CA ASP A 83 40.30 14.95 -6.53
C ASP A 83 39.59 14.38 -5.29
N LEU A 84 40.34 13.59 -4.50
CA LEU A 84 39.82 12.91 -3.31
C LEU A 84 39.46 13.88 -2.18
N LEU A 85 40.14 15.02 -2.08
CA LEU A 85 39.90 16.03 -1.04
C LEU A 85 38.59 16.78 -1.31
N GLU A 86 38.33 17.14 -2.57
CA GLU A 86 37.06 17.69 -3.04
C GLU A 86 35.91 16.73 -2.75
N VAL A 87 36.10 15.43 -3.02
CA VAL A 87 35.10 14.41 -2.70
C VAL A 87 34.89 14.30 -1.18
N ASP A 88 35.94 14.26 -0.35
CA ASP A 88 35.80 14.23 1.12
C ASP A 88 35.05 15.46 1.65
N THR A 89 35.39 16.64 1.14
CA THR A 89 34.77 17.92 1.53
C THR A 89 33.30 17.93 1.14
N MET A 90 32.97 17.53 -0.10
CA MET A 90 31.59 17.38 -0.54
C MET A 90 30.81 16.41 0.33
N LEU A 91 31.39 15.23 0.64
CA LEU A 91 30.73 14.23 1.49
C LEU A 91 30.50 14.74 2.91
N ALA A 92 31.35 15.65 3.40
CA ALA A 92 31.20 16.30 4.70
C ALA A 92 29.96 17.20 4.77
N GLU A 93 29.74 17.95 3.71
CA GLU A 93 28.77 19.05 3.68
C GLU A 93 27.42 18.59 3.14
N LYS A 94 27.40 17.93 1.97
CA LYS A 94 26.17 17.77 1.17
C LYS A 94 25.41 16.46 1.42
N VAL A 95 26.07 15.40 1.88
CA VAL A 95 25.43 14.08 2.01
C VAL A 95 24.36 14.04 3.07
N ARG A 96 24.52 14.80 4.17
CA ARG A 96 23.49 14.90 5.21
C ARG A 96 22.20 15.51 4.67
N ASP A 97 22.32 16.52 3.82
CA ASP A 97 21.17 17.19 3.22
C ASP A 97 20.46 16.29 2.21
N TRP A 98 21.22 15.54 1.41
CA TRP A 98 20.64 14.56 0.49
C TRP A 98 19.92 13.44 1.23
N THR A 99 20.51 12.92 2.32
CA THR A 99 19.89 11.88 3.15
C THR A 99 18.55 12.36 3.71
N ARG A 100 18.52 13.56 4.29
CA ARG A 100 17.28 14.17 4.81
C ARG A 100 16.24 14.42 3.72
N ALA A 101 16.65 14.89 2.54
CA ALA A 101 15.76 15.14 1.43
C ALA A 101 15.09 13.84 0.95
N TRP A 102 15.87 12.76 0.85
CA TRP A 102 15.40 11.44 0.48
C TRP A 102 14.45 10.83 1.51
N GLU A 103 14.77 10.91 2.81
CA GLU A 103 13.87 10.44 3.87
C GLU A 103 12.53 11.19 3.83
N LYS A 104 12.58 12.51 3.67
CA LYS A 104 11.37 13.35 3.56
C LYS A 104 10.55 12.99 2.33
N GLU A 105 11.19 12.79 1.18
CA GLU A 105 10.50 12.41 -0.05
C GLU A 105 9.92 10.99 0.04
N GLY A 106 10.67 10.04 0.59
CA GLY A 106 10.24 8.68 0.84
C GLY A 106 9.02 8.62 1.76
N LEU A 107 9.06 9.36 2.88
CA LEU A 107 7.93 9.50 3.79
C LEU A 107 6.71 10.12 3.09
N ARG A 108 6.91 11.20 2.32
CA ARG A 108 5.82 11.85 1.57
C ARG A 108 5.18 10.89 0.56
N LYS A 109 6.00 10.16 -0.22
CA LYS A 109 5.54 9.14 -1.16
C LYS A 109 4.81 8.01 -0.45
N GLY A 110 5.34 7.53 0.68
CA GLY A 110 4.73 6.50 1.51
C GLY A 110 3.36 6.89 2.06
N ILE A 111 3.24 8.07 2.65
CA ILE A 111 1.97 8.61 3.16
C ILE A 111 0.96 8.77 2.01
N HIS A 112 1.37 9.35 0.89
CA HIS A 112 0.47 9.58 -0.24
C HIS A 112 -0.06 8.27 -0.82
N ARG A 113 0.83 7.28 -1.01
CA ARG A 113 0.46 5.94 -1.47
C ARG A 113 -0.47 5.24 -0.47
N GLY A 114 -0.11 5.23 0.81
CA GLY A 114 -0.91 4.60 1.86
C GLY A 114 -2.30 5.20 1.98
N ARG A 115 -2.43 6.54 1.89
CA ARG A 115 -3.73 7.22 1.90
C ARG A 115 -4.57 6.86 0.69
N ARG A 116 -3.97 6.83 -0.51
CA ARG A 116 -4.68 6.48 -1.75
C ARG A 116 -5.21 5.04 -1.71
N GLU A 117 -4.34 4.09 -1.37
CA GLU A 117 -4.71 2.68 -1.26
C GLU A 117 -5.75 2.44 -0.16
N GLY A 118 -5.61 3.12 0.99
CA GLY A 118 -6.58 3.05 2.09
C GLY A 118 -7.96 3.56 1.70
N LEU A 119 -8.03 4.73 1.05
CA LEU A 119 -9.30 5.32 0.59
C LEU A 119 -9.98 4.45 -0.46
N GLU A 120 -9.24 3.96 -1.44
CA GLU A 120 -9.77 3.11 -2.51
C GLU A 120 -10.35 1.81 -1.95
N ARG A 121 -9.61 1.13 -1.06
CA ARG A 121 -10.08 -0.09 -0.39
C ARG A 121 -11.30 0.18 0.49
N GLY A 122 -11.28 1.27 1.24
CA GLY A 122 -12.39 1.67 2.11
C GLY A 122 -13.67 1.92 1.30
N LEU A 123 -13.57 2.70 0.22
CA LEU A 123 -14.70 3.02 -0.65
C LEU A 123 -15.25 1.77 -1.35
N GLN A 124 -14.39 0.93 -1.91
CA GLN A 124 -14.84 -0.31 -2.55
C GLN A 124 -15.55 -1.25 -1.58
N ARG A 125 -15.04 -1.39 -0.35
CA ARG A 125 -15.69 -2.20 0.69
C ARG A 125 -17.04 -1.61 1.09
N GLY A 126 -17.09 -0.30 1.37
CA GLY A 126 -18.33 0.39 1.74
C GLY A 126 -19.42 0.28 0.68
N ILE A 127 -19.07 0.49 -0.60
CA ILE A 127 -20.03 0.35 -1.71
C ILE A 127 -20.52 -1.09 -1.85
N LYS A 128 -19.63 -2.08 -1.76
CA LYS A 128 -20.02 -3.49 -1.87
C LYS A 128 -20.94 -3.91 -0.73
N GLN A 129 -20.59 -3.55 0.50
CA GLN A 129 -21.37 -3.88 1.68
C GLN A 129 -22.74 -3.19 1.64
N GLY A 130 -22.79 -1.88 1.40
CA GLY A 130 -24.06 -1.14 1.33
C GLY A 130 -24.97 -1.63 0.20
N LYS A 131 -24.42 -2.00 -0.97
CA LYS A 131 -25.22 -2.62 -2.05
C LYS A 131 -25.76 -4.00 -1.67
N GLN A 132 -25.00 -4.78 -0.92
CA GLN A 132 -25.42 -6.12 -0.51
C GLN A 132 -26.50 -6.04 0.57
N GLU A 133 -26.30 -5.21 1.58
CA GLU A 133 -27.27 -4.96 2.66
C GLU A 133 -28.57 -4.40 2.10
N GLY A 134 -28.52 -3.30 1.34
CA GLY A 134 -29.73 -2.71 0.75
C GLY A 134 -30.48 -3.65 -0.21
N ARG A 135 -29.76 -4.53 -0.92
CA ARG A 135 -30.39 -5.56 -1.77
C ARG A 135 -31.04 -6.66 -0.94
N GLN A 136 -30.46 -7.04 0.20
CA GLN A 136 -31.05 -8.05 1.08
C GLN A 136 -32.29 -7.50 1.77
N GLU A 137 -32.21 -6.29 2.33
CA GLU A 137 -33.34 -5.60 2.96
C GLU A 137 -34.48 -5.41 1.98
N GLY A 138 -34.21 -4.84 0.79
CA GLY A 138 -35.24 -4.63 -0.23
C GLY A 138 -35.88 -5.94 -0.71
N ARG A 139 -35.13 -7.05 -0.76
CA ARG A 139 -35.69 -8.37 -1.08
C ARG A 139 -36.55 -8.93 0.04
N GLN A 140 -36.19 -8.71 1.30
CA GLN A 140 -36.97 -9.20 2.44
C GLN A 140 -38.29 -8.43 2.53
N GLN A 141 -38.21 -7.10 2.44
CA GLN A 141 -39.38 -6.23 2.45
C GLN A 141 -40.33 -6.55 1.29
N GLY A 142 -39.83 -6.57 0.04
CA GLY A 142 -40.67 -6.89 -1.11
C GLY A 142 -41.26 -8.31 -1.09
N LYS A 143 -40.59 -9.29 -0.47
CA LYS A 143 -41.17 -10.63 -0.26
C LYS A 143 -42.29 -10.62 0.78
N GLN A 144 -42.16 -9.80 1.82
CA GLN A 144 -43.14 -9.71 2.89
C GLN A 144 -44.39 -8.96 2.40
N GLU A 145 -44.20 -7.83 1.72
CA GLU A 145 -45.26 -7.05 1.06
C GLU A 145 -46.00 -7.92 0.04
N GLY A 146 -45.29 -8.53 -0.92
CA GLY A 146 -45.93 -9.39 -1.94
C GLY A 146 -46.62 -10.63 -1.36
N ARG A 147 -46.18 -11.14 -0.19
CA ARG A 147 -46.88 -12.21 0.52
C ARG A 147 -48.18 -11.71 1.15
N GLN A 148 -48.16 -10.52 1.75
CA GLN A 148 -49.36 -9.90 2.33
C GLN A 148 -50.39 -9.59 1.25
N GLU A 149 -49.95 -8.97 0.16
CA GLU A 149 -50.78 -8.68 -1.02
C GLU A 149 -51.40 -9.96 -1.60
N GLY A 150 -50.59 -11.01 -1.80
CA GLY A 150 -51.07 -12.30 -2.31
C GLY A 150 -52.09 -12.97 -1.38
N VAL A 151 -51.94 -12.82 -0.06
CA VAL A 151 -52.92 -13.29 0.92
C VAL A 151 -54.23 -12.50 0.81
N ILE A 152 -54.17 -11.18 0.71
CA ILE A 152 -55.36 -10.32 0.56
C ILE A 152 -56.09 -10.65 -0.75
N GLN A 153 -55.37 -10.78 -1.87
CA GLN A 153 -55.94 -11.21 -3.15
C GLN A 153 -56.62 -12.57 -3.06
N ALA A 154 -56.01 -13.53 -2.36
CA ALA A 154 -56.62 -14.85 -2.15
C ALA A 154 -57.93 -14.76 -1.35
N VAL A 155 -57.95 -13.97 -0.27
CA VAL A 155 -59.15 -13.73 0.54
C VAL A 155 -60.26 -13.09 -0.31
N ILE A 156 -59.95 -12.01 -1.05
CA ILE A 156 -60.90 -11.33 -1.92
C ILE A 156 -61.48 -12.31 -2.94
N LYS A 157 -60.64 -13.10 -3.61
CA LYS A 157 -61.10 -14.08 -4.61
C LYS A 157 -61.98 -15.20 -4.02
N MET A 158 -61.71 -15.63 -2.79
CA MET A 158 -62.54 -16.63 -2.10
C MET A 158 -63.90 -16.07 -1.68
N LEU A 159 -63.94 -14.83 -1.19
CA LEU A 159 -65.19 -14.12 -0.88
C LEU A 159 -66.04 -13.92 -2.14
N GLU A 160 -65.43 -13.67 -3.29
CA GLU A 160 -66.09 -13.51 -4.61
C GLU A 160 -66.81 -14.79 -5.04
N LYS A 161 -66.27 -15.93 -4.60
CA LYS A 161 -66.85 -17.25 -4.82
C LYS A 161 -67.89 -17.64 -3.76
N ASN A 162 -68.33 -16.68 -2.93
CA ASN A 162 -69.26 -16.88 -1.82
C ASN A 162 -68.75 -17.89 -0.76
N THR A 163 -67.43 -17.99 -0.59
CA THR A 163 -66.86 -18.78 0.51
C THR A 163 -67.07 -18.01 1.82
N ASP A 164 -67.54 -18.66 2.87
CA ASP A 164 -67.82 -17.96 4.13
C ASP A 164 -66.50 -17.53 4.85
N PRO A 165 -66.52 -16.40 5.59
CA PRO A 165 -65.33 -15.89 6.27
C PRO A 165 -64.70 -16.86 7.28
N GLN A 166 -65.48 -17.75 7.90
CA GLN A 166 -64.96 -18.73 8.86
C GLN A 166 -64.15 -19.82 8.15
N THR A 167 -64.64 -20.31 7.02
CA THR A 167 -63.93 -21.27 6.18
C THR A 167 -62.65 -20.66 5.60
N ILE A 168 -62.66 -19.39 5.16
CA ILE A 168 -61.46 -18.69 4.67
C ILE A 168 -60.41 -18.53 5.78
N SER A 169 -60.84 -18.11 6.98
CA SER A 169 -59.98 -17.99 8.16
C SER A 169 -59.28 -19.32 8.48
N ASN A 170 -60.03 -20.43 8.47
CA ASN A 170 -59.48 -21.77 8.71
C ASN A 170 -58.56 -22.26 7.57
N LEU A 171 -58.89 -21.96 6.31
CA LEU A 171 -58.10 -22.40 5.14
C LEU A 171 -56.75 -21.68 5.00
N LEU A 172 -56.72 -20.39 5.33
CA LEU A 172 -55.53 -19.55 5.19
C LEU A 172 -54.78 -19.34 6.50
N ASP A 173 -55.26 -19.94 7.60
CA ASP A 173 -54.74 -19.75 8.97
C ASP A 173 -54.62 -18.27 9.34
N LEU A 174 -55.70 -17.53 9.07
CA LEU A 174 -55.80 -16.09 9.33
C LEU A 174 -56.74 -15.80 10.48
N PRO A 175 -56.47 -14.78 11.30
CA PRO A 175 -57.43 -14.29 12.29
C PRO A 175 -58.77 -13.96 11.63
N LEU A 176 -59.86 -14.47 12.19
CA LEU A 176 -61.22 -14.23 11.66
C LEU A 176 -61.53 -12.74 11.56
N GLU A 177 -61.07 -11.94 12.53
CA GLU A 177 -61.20 -10.49 12.52
C GLU A 177 -60.59 -9.86 11.26
N LYS A 178 -59.42 -10.34 10.82
CA LYS A 178 -58.76 -9.84 9.61
C LYS A 178 -59.51 -10.20 8.34
N VAL A 179 -60.09 -11.41 8.28
CA VAL A 179 -60.91 -11.83 7.13
C VAL A 179 -62.21 -11.03 7.06
N LYS A 180 -62.83 -10.75 8.22
CA LYS A 180 -64.02 -9.90 8.31
C LYS A 180 -63.72 -8.46 7.93
N ASP A 181 -62.61 -7.90 8.40
CA ASP A 181 -62.17 -6.55 8.02
C ASP A 181 -61.95 -6.42 6.50
N ILE A 182 -61.31 -7.41 5.86
CA ILE A 182 -61.16 -7.44 4.38
C ILE A 182 -62.54 -7.58 3.69
N SER A 183 -63.47 -8.33 4.28
CA SER A 183 -64.83 -8.47 3.75
C SER A 183 -65.61 -7.17 3.81
N ASP A 184 -65.49 -6.43 4.92
CA ASP A 184 -66.23 -5.19 5.18
C ASP A 184 -65.62 -4.00 4.40
N ASN A 185 -64.29 -4.00 4.20
CA ASN A 185 -63.53 -2.92 3.55
C ASN A 185 -62.96 -3.34 2.18
N ARG A 186 -63.66 -4.22 1.47
CA ARG A 186 -63.14 -4.89 0.25
C ARG A 186 -62.65 -3.94 -0.84
N GLU A 187 -63.37 -2.85 -1.09
CA GLU A 187 -63.03 -1.87 -2.12
C GLU A 187 -61.73 -1.13 -1.80
N VAL A 188 -61.44 -0.90 -0.52
CA VAL A 188 -60.20 -0.25 -0.06
C VAL A 188 -59.01 -1.16 -0.30
N TYR A 189 -59.11 -2.42 0.14
CA TYR A 189 -58.05 -3.41 -0.06
C TYR A 189 -57.82 -3.75 -1.55
N ALA A 190 -58.86 -3.73 -2.38
CA ALA A 190 -58.74 -3.92 -3.82
C ALA A 190 -58.01 -2.74 -4.49
N ALA A 191 -58.30 -1.50 -4.09
CA ALA A 191 -57.61 -0.31 -4.59
C ALA A 191 -56.13 -0.26 -4.18
N GLU A 192 -55.80 -0.71 -2.96
CA GLU A 192 -54.41 -0.79 -2.48
C GLU A 192 -53.56 -1.82 -3.26
N LEU A 193 -54.18 -2.88 -3.78
CA LEU A 193 -53.53 -3.91 -4.59
C LEU A 193 -53.26 -3.48 -6.05
N GLU A 194 -53.91 -2.41 -6.52
CA GLU A 194 -53.77 -1.88 -7.88
C GLU A 194 -52.83 -0.66 -7.96
N SER A 195 -52.38 -0.15 -6.79
CA SER A 195 -51.44 0.97 -6.63
C SER A 195 -49.98 0.57 -6.83
#